data_AF-A0AAP0IFU8-F1
#
_entry.id   AF-A0AAP0IFU8-F1
#
_cell.length_a   1.000
_cell.length_b   1.000
_cell.length_c   1.000
_cell.angle_alpha   90.00
_cell.angle_beta   90.00
_cell.angle_gamma   90.00
#
_symmetry.space_group_name_H-M   'P 1'
#
loop_
_entity.id
_entity.type
_entity.pdbx_description
1 polymer ?
#
loop_
_entity_poly.entity_id
_entity_poly.type
_entity_poly.pdbx_seq_one_letter_code
_entity_poly.pdbx_strand_id
1 'polypeptide(L)' 'MQTLDPNYFREGTTSSRPPYFDGTNYAHWKVRMKFYIRAQNRFLWDAIENGYTSPG' A
#
# COMPACT_ATOMS: atom_id res chain seq x y z
N MET A 1 11.08 -0.71 -28.78
CA MET A 1 10.72 0.24 -27.70
C MET A 1 9.82 -0.53 -26.75
N GLN A 2 10.26 -0.80 -25.52
CA GLN A 2 9.40 -1.50 -24.55
C GLN A 2 8.21 -0.59 -24.21
N THR A 3 7.01 -1.06 -24.49
CA THR A 3 5.77 -0.36 -24.11
C THR A 3 5.69 -0.39 -22.59
N LEU A 4 5.88 0.75 -21.94
CA LEU A 4 5.64 0.88 -20.50
C LEU A 4 4.20 0.51 -20.23
N ASP A 5 3.99 -0.38 -19.26
CA ASP A 5 2.67 -0.69 -18.72
C ASP A 5 1.95 0.64 -18.40
N PRO A 6 0.71 0.87 -18.85
CA PRO A 6 0.00 2.12 -18.56
C PRO A 6 -0.14 2.41 -17.05
N ASN A 7 0.05 1.41 -16.19
CA ASN A 7 0.09 1.56 -14.74
C ASN A 7 1.42 2.13 -14.21
N TYR A 8 2.50 2.14 -15.02
CA TYR A 8 3.80 2.68 -14.62
C TYR A 8 3.72 4.16 -14.19
N PHE A 9 2.92 4.95 -14.90
CA PHE A 9 2.67 6.36 -14.53
C PHE A 9 1.72 6.53 -13.34
N ARG A 10 0.88 5.52 -13.04
CA ARG A 10 -0.07 5.55 -11.91
C ARG A 10 0.58 5.14 -10.59
N GLU A 11 1.47 4.16 -10.59
CA GLU A 11 2.16 3.73 -9.37
C GLU A 11 3.18 4.78 -8.91
N GLY A 12 3.79 5.53 -9.84
CA GLY A 12 4.84 6.50 -9.51
C GLY A 12 6.09 5.84 -8.94
N THR A 13 7.24 6.51 -9.05
CA THR A 13 8.53 5.96 -8.58
C THR A 13 8.77 6.16 -7.08
N THR A 14 7.80 6.69 -6.35
CA THR A 14 7.95 7.09 -4.94
C THR A 14 7.19 6.15 -4.01
N SER A 15 7.89 5.59 -3.02
CA SER A 15 7.34 4.74 -1.95
C SER A 15 6.33 5.45 -1.02
N SER A 16 6.13 6.76 -1.23
CA SER A 16 5.27 7.62 -0.42
C SER A 16 3.80 7.60 -0.84
N ARG A 17 3.48 7.05 -2.02
CA ARG A 17 2.10 6.98 -2.53
C ARG A 17 1.47 5.62 -2.24
N PRO A 18 0.18 5.57 -1.87
CA PRO A 18 -0.51 4.31 -1.64
C PRO A 18 -0.62 3.51 -2.95
N PRO A 19 -0.45 2.18 -2.91
CA PRO A 19 -0.56 1.35 -4.11
C PRO A 19 -2.00 1.36 -4.65
N TYR A 20 -2.14 1.67 -5.93
CA TYR A 20 -3.44 1.69 -6.61
C TYR A 20 -3.98 0.27 -6.79
N PHE A 21 -5.28 0.08 -6.54
CA PHE A 21 -5.98 -1.17 -6.86
C PHE A 21 -6.74 -1.01 -8.17
N ASP A 22 -6.38 -1.81 -9.17
CA ASP A 22 -7.00 -1.80 -10.49
C ASP A 22 -8.10 -2.88 -10.64
N GLY A 23 -8.41 -3.61 -9.57
CA GLY A 23 -9.36 -4.72 -9.58
C GLY A 23 -8.73 -6.08 -9.91
N THR A 24 -7.44 -6.13 -10.25
CA THR A 24 -6.73 -7.36 -10.59
C THR A 24 -5.71 -7.75 -9.51
N ASN A 25 -5.33 -9.04 -9.48
CA ASN A 25 -4.30 -9.60 -8.60
C ASN A 25 -4.33 -9.06 -7.15
N TYR A 26 -5.48 -9.23 -6.49
CA TYR A 26 -5.69 -8.78 -5.11
C TYR A 26 -4.61 -9.26 -4.13
N ALA A 27 -4.11 -10.48 -4.29
CA ALA A 27 -3.06 -11.03 -3.43
C ALA A 27 -1.78 -10.18 -3.47
N HIS A 28 -1.35 -9.79 -4.67
CA HIS A 28 -0.19 -8.92 -4.85
C HIS A 28 -0.44 -7.50 -4.30
N TRP A 29 -1.60 -6.91 -4.62
CA TRP A 29 -1.97 -5.58 -4.10
C TRP A 29 -2.01 -5.54 -2.57
N LYS A 30 -2.59 -6.58 -1.94
CA LYS A 30 -2.70 -6.69 -0.48
C LYS A 30 -1.32 -6.69 0.20
N VAL A 31 -0.35 -7.41 -0.36
CA VAL A 31 1.02 -7.42 0.18
C VAL A 31 1.65 -6.04 0.09
N ARG A 32 1.54 -5.36 -1.06
CA ARG A 32 2.06 -3.99 -1.24
C ARG A 32 1.41 -3.00 -0.27
N MET A 33 0.09 -3.07 -0.10
CA MET A 33 -0.64 -2.18 0.83
C MET A 33 -0.21 -2.41 2.30
N LYS A 34 0.00 -3.67 2.71
CA LYS A 34 0.53 -3.98 4.05
C LYS A 34 1.90 -3.34 4.29
N PHE A 35 2.81 -3.41 3.31
CA PHE A 35 4.12 -2.75 3.44
C PHE A 35 4.02 -1.22 3.46
N TYR A 36 3.17 -0.64 2.62
CA TYR A 36 2.95 0.81 2.58
C TYR A 36 2.50 1.36 3.94
N ILE A 37 1.46 0.77 4.54
CA ILE A 37 0.93 1.22 5.83
C ILE A 37 1.97 1.06 6.94
N ARG A 38 2.70 -0.07 6.96
CA ARG A 38 3.77 -0.31 7.94
C ARG A 38 4.93 0.67 7.81
N ALA A 39 5.27 1.08 6.59
CA ALA A 39 6.30 2.08 6.34
C ALA A 39 5.87 3.48 6.77
N GLN A 40 4.57 3.80 6.65
CA GLN A 40 4.04 5.11 7.01
C GLN A 40 3.92 5.28 8.53
N ASN A 41 3.33 4.30 9.24
CA ASN A 41 3.20 4.34 10.69
C ASN A 41 2.94 2.94 11.28
N ARG A 42 3.85 2.49 12.15
CA ARG A 42 3.71 1.20 12.85
C ARG A 42 2.49 1.14 13.77
N PHE A 43 2.14 2.23 14.44
CA PHE A 43 0.96 2.30 15.31
C PHE A 43 -0.34 2.24 14.52
N LEU A 44 -0.36 2.81 13.31
CA LEU A 44 -1.53 2.73 12.43
C LEU A 44 -1.75 1.28 11.96
N TRP A 45 -0.66 0.58 11.60
CA TRP A 45 -0.74 -0.84 11.26
C TRP A 45 -1.25 -1.69 12.43
N ASP A 46 -0.72 -1.44 13.62
CA ASP A 46 -1.13 -2.16 14.84
C ASP A 46 -2.62 -1.93 15.15
N ALA A 47 -3.11 -0.70 15.00
CA ALA A 47 -4.53 -0.39 15.16
C ALA A 47 -5.43 -1.08 14.12
N ILE A 48 -4.93 -1.32 12.91
CA ILE A 48 -5.66 -2.04 11.85
C ILE A 48 -5.69 -3.55 12.13
N GLU A 49 -4.58 -4.15 12.57
CA GLU A 49 -4.52 -5.60 12.87
C GLU A 49 -5.19 -5.97 14.19
N ASN A 50 -4.97 -5.17 15.24
CA ASN A 50 -5.34 -5.50 16.61
C ASN A 50 -6.49 -4.65 17.18
N GLY A 51 -6.98 -3.67 16.41
CA GLY A 51 -7.95 -2.68 16.86
C GLY A 51 -7.30 -1.46 17.50
N TYR A 52 -7.95 -0.30 17.41
CA TYR A 52 -7.46 0.92 18.04
C TYR A 52 -7.58 0.83 19.56
N THR A 53 -6.45 0.94 20.25
CA THR A 53 -6.39 1.19 21.69
C THR A 53 -6.11 2.67 21.91
N SER A 54 -7.00 3.35 22.63
CA SER A 54 -6.75 4.73 23.05
C SER A 54 -5.51 4.75 23.95
N PRO A 55 -4.56 5.67 23.76
CA PRO A 55 -3.57 5.95 24.79
C PRO A 55 -4.35 6.43 26.01
N GLY A 56 -4.22 5.70 27.12
CA GLY A 56 -4.79 6.11 28.40
C GLY A 56 -4.13 7.36 28.96
#